data_AF-A0A965FWK0-F1
#
_entry.id   AF-A0A965FWK0-F1
#
_cell.length_a   1.000
_cell.length_b   1.000
_cell.length_c   1.000
_cell.angle_alpha   90.00
_cell.angle_beta   90.00
_cell.angle_gamma   90.00
#
_symmetry.space_group_name_H-M   'P 1'
#
loop_
_entity.id
_entity.type
_entity.pdbx_description
1 polymer ?
#
loop_
_entity_poly.entity_id
_entity_poly.type
_entity_poly.pdbx_seq_one_letter_code
_entity_poly.pdbx_strand_id
1 'polypeptide(L)'
;MILKFSLKEETAARFCIDDPFDATANVRGSAAYLSWLLQEFSGDPVLALAGYNAGENAVKTAGGVPNYAETRGYVPKVLAAYSVARGLCKTPPVLVTDGCIFQLPDGN
;
A
#
# COMPACT_ATOMS: atom_id res chain seq x y z
N MET A 1 -12.74 2.92 -1.76
CA MET A 1 -11.65 2.14 -1.14
C MET A 1 -10.55 3.12 -0.79
N ILE A 2 -10.55 3.62 0.44
CA ILE A 2 -9.63 4.69 0.85
C ILE A 2 -8.49 4.00 1.61
N LEU A 3 -7.31 3.95 0.98
CA LEU A 3 -6.05 3.74 1.69
C LEU A 3 -6.01 4.82 2.78
N LYS A 4 -5.72 4.45 4.04
CA LYS A 4 -5.70 5.43 5.14
C LYS A 4 -4.54 6.39 4.90
N PHE A 5 -4.82 7.54 4.29
CA PHE A 5 -3.84 8.55 3.84
C PHE A 5 -3.33 9.48 4.95
N SER A 6 -3.31 8.98 6.19
CA SER A 6 -2.75 9.71 7.33
C SER A 6 -1.47 9.00 7.75
N LEU A 7 -0.35 9.40 7.15
CA LEU A 7 0.97 9.00 7.64
C LEU A 7 1.18 9.63 9.03
N LYS A 8 1.88 8.91 9.93
CA LYS A 8 2.42 9.53 11.13
C LYS A 8 3.44 10.60 10.71
N GLU A 9 3.53 11.72 11.43
CA GLU A 9 4.40 12.87 11.08
C GLU A 9 5.84 12.46 10.74
N GLU A 10 6.39 11.50 11.48
CA GLU A 10 7.74 10.95 11.27
C GLU A 10 7.90 10.22 9.93
N THR A 11 6.84 9.58 9.44
CA THR A 11 6.82 8.92 8.12
C THR A 11 6.63 9.96 7.01
N ALA A 12 5.79 10.96 7.20
CA ALA A 12 5.58 12.04 6.22
C ALA A 12 6.87 12.82 5.93
N ALA A 13 7.67 13.11 6.95
CA ALA A 13 8.95 13.78 6.82
C ALA A 13 9.98 12.96 6.01
N ARG A 14 10.01 11.63 6.17
CA ARG A 14 10.91 10.73 5.44
C ARG A 14 10.60 10.62 3.95
N PHE A 15 9.35 10.89 3.54
CA PHE A 15 8.90 10.79 2.14
C PHE A 15 8.47 12.14 1.55
N CYS A 16 8.95 13.25 2.12
CA CYS A 16 8.81 14.61 1.62
C CYS A 16 7.35 15.00 1.29
N ILE A 17 6.42 14.70 2.19
CA ILE A 17 5.05 15.23 2.09
C ILE A 17 5.02 16.56 2.84
N ASP A 18 5.19 17.67 2.12
CA ASP A 18 5.16 19.02 2.67
C ASP A 18 3.75 19.43 3.14
N ASP A 19 2.72 18.99 2.42
CA ASP A 19 1.31 19.19 2.78
C ASP A 19 0.53 17.87 2.63
N PRO A 20 0.08 17.23 3.72
CA PRO A 20 -0.72 16.00 3.66
C PRO A 20 -2.13 16.23 3.08
N PHE A 21 -2.58 17.49 2.93
CA PHE A 21 -3.84 17.86 2.28
C PHE A 21 -3.70 18.11 0.77
N ASP A 22 -2.47 18.24 0.25
CA ASP A 22 -2.24 18.18 -1.19
C ASP A 22 -2.41 16.72 -1.65
N ALA A 23 -3.50 16.46 -2.35
CA ALA A 23 -3.83 15.14 -2.89
C ALA A 23 -2.71 14.56 -3.76
N THR A 24 -1.99 15.40 -4.53
CA THR A 24 -0.90 14.94 -5.40
C THR A 24 0.32 14.53 -4.58
N ALA A 25 0.72 15.37 -3.62
CA ALA A 25 1.83 15.07 -2.72
C ALA A 25 1.54 13.82 -1.87
N ASN A 26 0.31 13.71 -1.36
CA ASN A 26 -0.13 12.59 -0.54
C ASN A 26 -0.08 11.25 -1.32
N VAL A 27 -0.62 11.22 -2.54
CA VAL A 27 -0.56 10.02 -3.40
C VAL A 27 0.87 9.61 -3.71
N ARG A 28 1.74 10.58 -4.04
CA ARG A 28 3.16 10.30 -4.34
C ARG A 28 3.91 9.76 -3.12
N GLY A 29 3.81 10.42 -1.97
CA GLY A 29 4.50 10.00 -0.76
C GLY A 29 3.98 8.65 -0.23
N SER A 30 2.67 8.42 -0.33
CA SER A 30 2.06 7.12 -0.01
C SER A 30 2.56 5.99 -0.91
N ALA A 31 2.65 6.23 -2.22
CA ALA A 31 3.20 5.25 -3.16
C ALA A 31 4.69 4.98 -2.90
N ALA A 32 5.46 6.02 -2.58
CA ALA A 32 6.88 5.90 -2.23
C ALA A 32 7.07 5.09 -0.94
N TYR A 33 6.27 5.33 0.09
CA TYR A 33 6.34 4.58 1.34
C TYR A 33 5.99 3.11 1.13
N LEU A 34 4.94 2.81 0.38
CA LEU A 34 4.57 1.42 0.06
C LEU A 34 5.68 0.70 -0.73
N SER A 35 6.29 1.39 -1.70
CA SER A 35 7.43 0.85 -2.46
C SER A 35 8.62 0.53 -1.55
N TRP A 36 8.94 1.43 -0.62
CA TRP A 36 10.00 1.20 0.37
C TRP A 36 9.67 0.02 1.29
N LEU A 37 8.43 -0.10 1.78
CA LEU A 37 7.98 -1.23 2.61
C LEU A 37 8.08 -2.57 1.88
N LEU A 38 7.75 -2.60 0.59
CA LEU A 38 7.93 -3.80 -0.23
C LEU A 38 9.41 -4.20 -0.30
N GLN A 39 10.33 -3.25 -0.42
CA GLN A 39 11.77 -3.56 -0.37
C GLN A 39 12.20 -4.04 1.02
N GLU A 40 11.77 -3.35 2.07
CA GLU A 40 12.09 -3.66 3.46
C GLU A 40 11.65 -5.08 3.86
N PHE A 41 10.48 -5.52 3.37
CA PHE A 41 9.94 -6.84 3.65
C PHE A 41 10.14 -7.83 2.50
N SER A 42 11.20 -7.66 1.70
CA SER A 42 11.64 -8.63 0.67
C SER A 42 10.55 -9.02 -0.34
N GLY A 43 9.69 -8.06 -0.68
CA GLY A 43 8.58 -8.21 -1.62
C GLY A 43 7.32 -8.84 -1.03
N ASP A 44 7.26 -9.13 0.28
CA ASP A 44 6.06 -9.71 0.90
C ASP A 44 4.94 -8.65 1.02
N PRO A 45 3.83 -8.78 0.25
CA PRO A 45 2.76 -7.79 0.27
C PRO A 45 1.97 -7.79 1.58
N VAL A 46 1.93 -8.91 2.32
CA VAL A 46 1.22 -9.01 3.60
C VAL A 46 1.94 -8.16 4.63
N LEU A 47 3.25 -8.30 4.73
CA LEU A 47 4.08 -7.55 5.68
C LEU A 47 4.18 -6.07 5.29
N ALA A 48 4.30 -5.77 4.00
CA ALA A 48 4.30 -4.39 3.52
C ALA A 48 2.98 -3.67 3.86
N LEU A 49 1.82 -4.30 3.62
CA LEU A 49 0.52 -3.72 3.97
C LEU A 49 0.32 -3.60 5.49
N ALA A 50 0.83 -4.56 6.26
CA ALA A 50 0.82 -4.46 7.71
C ALA A 50 1.68 -3.28 8.19
N GLY A 51 2.88 -3.10 7.63
CA GLY A 51 3.77 -1.99 7.92
C GLY A 51 3.18 -0.64 7.51
N TYR A 52 2.47 -0.60 6.37
CA TYR A 52 1.77 0.60 5.93
C TYR A 52 0.72 1.07 6.94
N ASN A 53 0.01 0.13 7.59
CA ASN A 53 -1.03 0.46 8.56
C ASN A 53 -0.50 0.67 9.98
N ALA A 54 0.43 -0.18 10.44
CA ALA A 54 0.89 -0.22 11.83
C ALA A 54 2.26 0.47 12.06
N GLY A 55 3.00 0.75 10.99
CA GLY A 55 4.42 1.11 11.00
C GLY A 55 5.33 -0.14 10.89
N GLU A 56 6.46 -0.01 10.19
CA GLU A 56 7.41 -1.09 9.94
C GLU A 56 7.98 -1.69 11.24
N ASN A 57 8.20 -0.85 12.26
CA ASN A 57 8.80 -1.28 13.52
C ASN A 57 7.87 -2.23 14.26
N ALA A 58 6.55 -2.03 14.19
CA ALA A 58 5.58 -2.93 14.80
C ALA A 58 5.60 -4.31 14.14
N VAL A 59 5.77 -4.38 12.82
CA VAL A 59 5.91 -5.63 12.07
C VAL A 59 7.21 -6.34 12.42
N LYS A 60 8.34 -5.60 12.48
CA LYS A 60 9.66 -6.12 12.87
C LYS A 60 9.64 -6.68 14.29
N THR A 61 9.09 -5.94 15.25
CA THR A 61 8.98 -6.40 16.65
C THR A 61 8.08 -7.62 16.78
N ALA A 62 6.99 -7.70 16.01
CA ALA A 62 6.09 -8.85 16.03
C ALA A 62 6.65 -10.07 15.28
N GLY A 63 7.63 -9.90 14.39
CA GLY A 63 8.09 -10.94 13.47
C GLY A 63 7.03 -11.35 12.44
N GLY A 64 6.08 -10.45 12.11
CA GLY A 64 4.92 -10.75 11.30
C GLY A 64 3.84 -9.67 11.40
N VAL A 65 2.59 -10.01 11.04
CA VAL A 65 1.46 -9.09 11.20
C VAL A 65 1.21 -8.87 12.71
N PRO A 66 1.26 -7.64 13.23
CA PRO A 66 1.08 -7.38 14.66
C PRO A 66 -0.35 -7.73 15.11
N ASN A 67 -0.53 -8.05 16.39
CA ASN A 67 -1.83 -8.37 16.96
C ASN A 67 -2.71 -7.12 17.21
N TYR A 68 -2.82 -6.26 16.21
CA TYR A 68 -3.70 -5.11 16.19
C TYR A 68 -4.94 -5.46 15.39
N ALA A 69 -6.12 -5.34 16.01
CA ALA A 69 -7.39 -5.67 15.36
C ALA A 69 -7.58 -4.89 14.05
N GLU A 70 -7.16 -3.61 14.03
CA GLU A 70 -7.16 -2.78 12.83
C GLU A 70 -6.32 -3.40 11.72
N THR A 71 -5.05 -3.71 11.99
CA THR A 71 -4.10 -4.22 10.99
C THR A 71 -4.52 -5.58 10.44
N ARG A 72 -4.98 -6.49 11.32
CA ARG A 72 -5.49 -7.81 10.94
C ARG A 72 -6.75 -7.72 10.08
N GLY A 73 -7.55 -6.66 10.25
CA GLY A 73 -8.69 -6.37 9.39
C GLY A 73 -8.33 -5.61 8.11
N TYR A 74 -7.28 -4.79 8.13
CA TYR A 74 -6.85 -3.95 7.01
C TYR A 74 -6.24 -4.76 5.87
N VAL A 75 -5.26 -5.62 6.19
CA VAL A 75 -4.51 -6.41 5.18
C VAL A 75 -5.43 -7.22 4.26
N PRO A 76 -6.36 -8.06 4.74
CA PRO A 76 -7.23 -8.85 3.86
C PRO A 76 -8.17 -7.97 3.03
N LYS A 77 -8.64 -6.82 3.55
CA LYS A 77 -9.50 -5.90 2.79
C LYS A 77 -8.77 -5.31 1.59
N VAL A 78 -7.53 -4.89 1.76
CA VAL A 78 -6.73 -4.32 0.67
C VAL A 78 -6.38 -5.40 -0.36
N LEU A 79 -5.99 -6.59 0.08
CA LEU A 79 -5.69 -7.71 -0.83
C LEU A 79 -6.93 -8.15 -1.63
N ALA A 80 -8.11 -8.22 -1.00
CA ALA A 80 -9.35 -8.56 -1.70
C ALA A 80 -9.65 -7.53 -2.80
N ALA A 81 -9.50 -6.25 -2.50
CA ALA A 81 -9.77 -5.21 -3.46
C ALA A 81 -8.68 -5.10 -4.56
N TYR A 82 -7.42 -5.40 -4.24
CA TYR A 82 -6.37 -5.59 -5.25
C TYR A 82 -6.70 -6.75 -6.19
N SER A 83 -7.21 -7.87 -5.67
CA SER A 83 -7.64 -9.00 -6.50
C SER A 83 -8.74 -8.63 -7.48
N VAL A 84 -9.72 -7.81 -7.05
CA VAL A 84 -10.75 -7.26 -7.93
C VAL A 84 -10.14 -6.35 -9.00
N ALA A 85 -9.28 -5.40 -8.59
CA ALA A 85 -8.63 -4.46 -9.51
C ALA A 85 -7.75 -5.18 -10.55
N ARG A 86 -7.03 -6.23 -10.14
CA ARG A 86 -6.25 -7.10 -11.02
C ARG A 86 -7.11 -7.78 -12.09
N GLY A 87 -8.37 -8.12 -11.78
CA GLY A 87 -9.31 -8.68 -12.75
C GLY A 87 -9.71 -7.71 -13.87
N LEU A 88 -9.49 -6.40 -13.69
CA LEU A 88 -9.74 -5.37 -14.70
C LEU A 88 -8.55 -5.18 -15.66
N CYS A 89 -7.43 -5.85 -15.40
CA CYS A 89 -6.23 -5.76 -16.22
C CYS A 89 -6.36 -6.65 -17.46
N LYS A 90 -6.08 -6.09 -18.64
CA LYS A 90 -5.84 -6.87 -19.87
C LYS A 90 -4.63 -7.78 -19.75
N THR A 91 -3.63 -7.33 -18.97
CA THR A 91 -2.45 -8.10 -18.60
C THR A 91 -2.44 -8.29 -17.08
N PRO A 92 -3.13 -9.31 -16.53
CA PRO A 92 -3.18 -9.52 -15.10
C PRO A 92 -1.77 -9.71 -14.52
N PRO A 93 -1.30 -8.83 -13.62
CA PRO A 93 0.00 -8.98 -12.98
C PRO A 93 0.10 -10.31 -12.20
N VAL A 94 1.26 -10.98 -12.28
CA VAL A 94 1.53 -12.20 -11.52
C VAL A 94 2.02 -11.83 -10.12
N LEU A 95 2.95 -10.87 -10.05
CA LEU A 95 3.46 -10.25 -8.83
C LEU A 95 2.79 -8.91 -8.57
N VAL A 96 2.73 -8.49 -7.30
CA VAL A 96 2.17 -7.18 -6.92
C VAL A 96 2.92 -5.99 -7.52
N THR A 97 4.17 -6.20 -7.94
CA THR A 97 5.04 -5.20 -8.59
C THR A 97 4.93 -5.19 -10.12
N ASP A 98 4.21 -6.15 -10.73
CA ASP A 98 4.07 -6.19 -12.19
C ASP A 98 3.12 -5.10 -12.67
N GLY A 99 3.34 -4.63 -13.90
CA GLY A 99 2.48 -3.65 -14.56
C GLY A 99 1.11 -4.21 -14.93
N CYS A 100 0.08 -3.36 -14.83
CA CYS A 100 -1.28 -3.65 -15.29
C CYS A 100 -1.68 -2.65 -16.38
N ILE A 101 -2.06 -3.14 -17.56
CA ILE A 101 -2.78 -2.36 -18.56
C ILE A 101 -4.28 -2.56 -18.31
N PHE A 102 -4.99 -1.52 -17.88
CA PHE A 102 -6.43 -1.58 -17.65
C PHE A 102 -7.20 -1.76 -18.96
N GLN A 103 -8.27 -2.54 -18.93
CA GLN A 103 -9.31 -2.50 -19.96
C GLN A 103 -10.12 -1.22 -19.78
N LEU A 104 -9.70 -0.13 -20.43
CA LEU A 104 -10.55 1.06 -20.55
C LEU A 104 -11.58 0.81 -21.66
N PRO A 105 -12.84 1.24 -21.50
CA PRO A 105 -13.76 1.26 -22.63
C PRO A 105 -13.16 2.14 -23.73
N ASP A 106 -13.19 1.67 -24.97
CA ASP A 106 -12.79 2.47 -26.12
C ASP A 106 -13.57 3.80 -26.05
N GLY A 107 -12.85 4.91 -25.99
CA GLY A 107 -13.43 6.24 -25.82
C GLY A 107 -14.35 6.58 -27.00
N ASN A 108 -15.65 6.64 -26.72
CA ASN A 108 -16.64 7.39 -27.51
C ASN A 108 -16.96 8.69 -26.80
#